data_AF-A0A9D2TJS7-F1
#
_entry.id   AF-A0A9D2TJS7-F1
#
_cell.length_a   1.000
_cell.length_b   1.000
_cell.length_c   1.000
_cell.angle_alpha   90.00
_cell.angle_beta   90.00
_cell.angle_gamma   90.00
#
_symmetry.space_group_name_H-M   'P 1'
#
loop_
_entity.id
_entity.type
_entity.pdbx_description
1 polymer ?
#
loop_
_entity_poly.entity_id
_entity_poly.type
_entity_poly.pdbx_seq_one_letter_code
_entity_poly.pdbx_strand_id
1 'polypeptide(L)' 'MWEHAFYLDYQNVKADYVKAIWDIVNWADVQARFEAARSSATGLVVPQA' A
#
# COMPACT_ATOMS: atom_id res chain seq x y z
N MET A 1 11.68 1.12 2.20
CA MET A 1 11.03 1.84 3.32
C MET A 1 12.06 2.76 3.92
N TRP A 2 11.75 4.04 4.01
CA TRP A 2 12.70 5.05 4.45
C TRP A 2 12.54 5.30 5.94
N GLU A 3 13.65 5.36 6.69
CA GLU A 3 13.61 5.55 8.15
C GLU A 3 12.91 6.85 8.53
N HIS A 4 13.12 7.92 7.75
CA HIS A 4 12.48 9.22 7.99
C HIS A 4 10.95 9.21 7.94
N ALA A 5 10.31 8.12 7.50
CA ALA A 5 8.86 8.00 7.41
C ALA A 5 8.23 7.53 8.74
N PHE A 6 9.04 7.02 9.68
CA PHE A 6 8.54 6.43 10.92
C PHE A 6 9.43 6.68 12.15
N TYR A 7 10.66 7.15 11.98
CA TYR A 7 11.65 7.15 13.06
C TYR A 7 11.29 8.04 14.25
N LEU A 8 10.59 9.16 14.04
CA LEU A 8 10.21 10.04 15.15
C LEU A 8 9.23 9.37 16.13
N ASP A 9 8.30 8.58 15.61
CA ASP A 9 7.24 7.94 16.40
C ASP A 9 7.62 6.51 16.83
N TYR A 10 8.38 5.79 16.00
CA TYR A 10 8.67 4.35 16.17
C TYR A 10 10.17 4.02 16.31
N GLN A 11 11.07 5.01 16.17
CA GLN A 11 12.53 4.84 16.26
C GLN A 11 13.04 3.67 15.39
N ASN A 12 13.73 2.71 15.99
CA ASN A 12 14.25 1.52 15.33
C ASN A 12 13.23 0.36 15.24
N VAL A 13 12.03 0.50 15.81
CA VAL A 13 11.01 -0.55 15.86
C VAL A 13 10.12 -0.51 14.61
N LYS A 14 10.73 -0.79 13.46
CA LYS A 14 10.07 -0.79 12.15
C LYS A 14 8.82 -1.68 12.09
N ALA A 15 8.78 -2.78 12.83
CA ALA A 15 7.68 -3.73 12.82
C ALA A 15 6.35 -3.10 13.29
N ASP A 16 6.42 -2.26 14.33
CA ASP A 16 5.23 -1.62 14.91
C ASP A 16 4.65 -0.56 13.96
N TYR A 17 5.52 0.20 13.27
CA TYR A 17 5.09 1.10 12.19
C TYR A 17 4.37 0.37 11.07
N VAL A 18 4.91 -0.77 10.62
CA VAL A 18 4.28 -1.58 9.54
C VAL A 18 2.92 -2.11 9.98
N LYS A 19 2.78 -2.51 11.24
CA LYS A 19 1.50 -2.94 11.80
C LYS A 19 0.49 -1.78 11.79
N ALA A 20 0.88 -0.61 12.30
CA ALA A 20 0.02 0.56 12.41
C ALA A 20 -0.38 1.15 11.04
N ILE A 21 0.47 1.05 10.02
CA ILE A 21 0.16 1.54 8.68
C ILE A 21 -1.14 0.93 8.15
N TRP A 22 -1.39 -0.35 8.41
CA TRP A 22 -2.57 -1.05 7.88
C TRP A 22 -3.89 -0.50 8.42
N ASP A 23 -3.86 0.15 9.60
CA ASP A 23 -5.03 0.78 10.21
C ASP A 23 -5.43 2.10 9.52
N ILE A 24 -4.50 2.73 8.79
CA ILE A 24 -4.70 4.05 8.14
C ILE A 24 -4.70 3.99 6.61
N VAL A 25 -4.54 2.81 6.00
CA VAL A 25 -4.61 2.67 4.54
C VAL A 25 -5.99 3.09 4.03
N ASN A 26 -6.01 3.97 3.04
CA ASN A 26 -7.24 4.31 2.32
C ASN A 26 -7.58 3.23 1.29
N TRP A 27 -8.37 2.25 1.71
CA TRP A 27 -8.77 1.12 0.87
C TRP A 27 -9.68 1.51 -0.31
N ALA A 28 -10.46 2.59 -0.19
CA ALA A 28 -11.31 3.07 -1.28
C ALA A 28 -10.46 3.59 -2.46
N ASP A 29 -9.37 4.31 -2.17
CA ASP A 29 -8.42 4.76 -3.20
C ASP A 29 -7.69 3.58 -3.86
N VAL A 30 -7.28 2.58 -3.06
CA VAL A 30 -6.67 1.34 -3.57
C VAL A 30 -7.61 0.62 -4.55
N GLN A 31 -8.88 0.47 -4.19
CA GLN A 31 -9.88 -0.16 -5.06
C GLN A 31 -10.07 0.64 -6.35
N ALA A 32 -10.22 1.97 -6.26
CA ALA A 32 -10.38 2.83 -7.45
C ALA A 32 -9.19 2.72 -8.42
N ARG A 33 -7.96 2.69 -7.90
CA ARG A 33 -6.75 2.47 -8.71
C ARG A 33 -6.71 1.08 -9.34
N PHE A 34 -7.13 0.06 -8.60
CA PHE A 34 -7.20 -1.30 -9.13
C PHE A 34 -8.20 -1.42 -10.28
N GLU A 35 -9.40 -0.85 -10.13
CA GLU A 35 -10.42 -0.83 -11.18
C GLU A 35 -9.93 -0.09 -12.43
N ALA A 36 -9.32 1.08 -12.26
CA ALA A 36 -8.73 1.86 -13.36
C ALA A 36 -7.60 1.09 -14.07
N ALA A 37 -6.76 0.37 -13.32
CA ALA A 37 -5.72 -0.47 -13.91
C ALA A 37 -6.33 -1.64 -14.69
N ARG A 38 -7.39 -2.28 -14.17
CA ARG A 38 -8.08 -3.38 -14.85
C ARG A 38 -8.78 -2.94 -16.13
N SER A 39 -9.34 -1.73 -16.17
CA SER A 39 -10.05 -1.22 -17.35
C SER A 39 -9.12 -0.69 -18.44
N SER A 40 -7.93 -0.18 -18.08
CA SER A 40 -7.16 0.70 -18.97
C SER A 40 -5.69 0.32 -19.15
N ALA A 41 -5.15 -0.65 -18.39
CA ALA A 41 -3.74 -1.01 -18.51
C ALA A 41 -3.52 -2.04 -19.63
N THR A 42 -2.89 -1.59 -20.72
CA THR A 42 -2.33 -2.48 -21.73
C THR A 42 -1.18 -3.27 -21.13
N GLY A 43 -1.28 -4.61 -21.07
CA GLY A 43 -0.21 -5.50 -20.60
C GLY A 43 -0.31 -5.96 -19.15
N LEU A 44 -1.46 -5.77 -18.48
CA LEU A 44 -1.67 -6.31 -17.13
C LEU A 44 -1.75 -7.84 -17.20
N VAL A 45 -0.78 -8.54 -16.62
CA VAL A 45 -0.83 -10.01 -16.46
C VAL A 45 -1.81 -10.31 -15.32
N VAL A 46 -3.07 -10.56 -15.68
CA VAL A 46 -4.07 -11.03 -14.72
C VAL A 46 -3.96 -12.56 -14.59
N PRO A 47 -3.99 -13.12 -13.37
CA PRO A 47 -4.18 -14.55 -13.20
C PRO A 47 -5.55 -14.92 -13.82
N GLN A 48 -5.54 -15.78 -14.83
CA GLN A 48 -6.79 -16.35 -15.36
C GLN A 48 -7.30 -17.38 -14.36
N ALA A 49 -8.58 -17.25 -14.02
CA ALA A 49 -9.31 -18.21 -13.20
C ALA A 49 -9.64 -19.48 -14.00
#